data_AF-A0A953L0K9-F1
#
_entry.id   AF-A0A953L0K9-F1
#
_cell.length_a   1.000
_cell.length_b   1.000
_cell.length_c   1.000
_cell.angle_alpha   90.00
_cell.angle_beta   90.00
_cell.angle_gamma   90.00
#
_symmetry.space_group_name_H-M   'P 1'
#
loop_
_entity.id
_entity.type
_entity.pdbx_description
1 polymer ?
#
loop_
_entity_poly.entity_id
_entity_poly.type
_entity_poly.pdbx_seq_one_letter_code
_entity_poly.pdbx_strand_id
1 'polypeptide(L)'
;MKLFVLRMAFSAILAMLLLPPCAAADYEYTTATARQSVMTYVREECEGTPGKPNLPYRKTFERAMSGDADALNTVFRNTNYHSGDNESWAFTAWPLVHVVGDDKFAAYLKPLSDKQVTAVFEQIFYCGGDYPCAISNGYFARNFPQTARLYKSRASSDLQKTINDAINANCAQRR
;
A
#
# COMPACT_ATOMS: atom_id res chain seq x y z
N MET A 1 -13.75 66.83 10.50
CA MET A 1 -13.77 66.04 9.24
C MET A 1 -12.64 64.99 9.27
N LYS A 2 -12.76 63.94 10.10
CA LYS A 2 -11.81 62.80 10.18
C LYS A 2 -12.52 61.64 10.88
N LEU A 3 -13.13 60.72 10.12
CA LEU A 3 -13.66 59.46 10.68
C LEU A 3 -14.14 58.56 9.54
N PHE A 4 -13.25 57.88 8.81
CA PHE A 4 -13.66 56.83 7.85
C PHE A 4 -12.53 55.88 7.43
N VAL A 5 -11.70 55.36 8.36
CA VAL A 5 -10.75 54.28 8.01
C VAL A 5 -10.54 53.36 9.20
N LEU A 6 -11.48 52.45 9.53
CA LEU A 6 -11.17 51.33 10.43
C LEU A 6 -12.21 50.20 10.43
N ARG A 7 -12.62 49.64 9.28
CA ARG A 7 -13.50 48.45 9.27
C ARG A 7 -13.24 47.50 8.10
N MET A 8 -11.98 47.15 7.81
CA MET A 8 -11.67 46.03 6.91
C MET A 8 -10.36 45.34 7.30
N ALA A 9 -10.24 44.85 8.54
CA ALA A 9 -9.07 44.05 8.93
C ALA A 9 -9.40 42.92 9.93
N PHE A 10 -10.66 42.51 10.04
CA PHE A 10 -11.07 41.45 10.99
C PHE A 10 -11.94 40.35 10.37
N SER A 11 -11.91 40.18 9.04
CA SER A 11 -12.61 39.08 8.35
C SER A 11 -11.69 38.12 7.59
N ALA A 12 -10.38 38.24 7.76
CA ALA A 12 -9.41 37.35 7.07
C ALA A 12 -8.82 36.25 7.97
N ILE A 13 -8.98 36.33 9.30
CA ILE A 13 -8.35 35.36 10.22
C ILE A 13 -9.29 34.19 10.55
N LEU A 14 -10.61 34.34 10.39
CA LEU A 14 -11.57 33.30 10.76
C LEU A 14 -11.88 32.28 9.64
N ALA A 15 -11.37 32.50 8.41
CA ALA A 15 -11.57 31.56 7.30
C ALA A 15 -10.47 30.49 7.20
N MET A 16 -9.34 30.63 7.92
CA MET A 16 -8.27 29.62 7.94
C MET A 16 -8.50 28.47 8.93
N LEU A 17 -9.52 28.57 9.81
CA LEU A 17 -9.86 27.52 10.78
C LEU A 17 -10.98 26.57 10.31
N LEU A 18 -11.48 26.77 9.08
CA LEU A 18 -12.48 25.91 8.44
C LEU A 18 -11.95 25.28 7.15
N LEU A 19 -10.63 25.23 6.97
CA LEU A 19 -10.11 24.11 6.21
C LEU A 19 -10.54 22.89 7.02
N PRO A 20 -11.33 21.95 6.45
CA PRO A 20 -11.45 20.65 7.10
C PRO A 20 -10.03 20.26 7.45
N PRO A 21 -9.76 19.70 8.66
CA PRO A 21 -8.47 19.11 8.87
C PRO A 21 -8.15 18.32 7.61
N CYS A 22 -6.89 18.23 7.21
CA CYS A 22 -6.48 16.99 6.57
C CYS A 22 -6.75 15.85 7.58
N ALA A 23 -8.03 15.59 7.93
CA ALA A 23 -8.60 14.29 8.00
C ALA A 23 -8.03 13.65 6.76
N ALA A 24 -6.90 12.97 6.97
CA ALA A 24 -6.70 11.63 6.51
C ALA A 24 -7.98 11.23 5.78
N ALA A 25 -8.05 11.54 4.48
CA ALA A 25 -9.08 10.98 3.65
C ALA A 25 -8.78 9.51 3.81
N ASP A 26 -9.54 8.88 4.72
CA ASP A 26 -9.19 7.60 5.26
C ASP A 26 -9.04 6.74 4.04
N TYR A 27 -7.85 6.18 3.88
CA TYR A 27 -7.54 5.29 2.79
C TYR A 27 -8.45 4.07 2.98
N GLU A 28 -9.68 4.17 2.50
CA GLU A 28 -10.75 3.22 2.74
C GLU A 28 -10.76 2.24 1.59
N TYR A 29 -9.69 1.47 1.55
CA TYR A 29 -9.53 0.42 0.56
C TYR A 29 -10.34 -0.78 1.02
N THR A 30 -11.60 -0.86 0.58
CA THR A 30 -12.47 -1.99 0.91
C THR A 30 -11.91 -3.29 0.33
N THR A 31 -12.19 -4.42 0.98
CA THR A 31 -11.81 -5.74 0.46
C THR A 31 -12.36 -5.99 -0.94
N ALA A 32 -13.55 -5.46 -1.27
CA ALA A 32 -14.16 -5.58 -2.59
C ALA A 32 -13.37 -4.80 -3.64
N THR A 33 -13.02 -3.54 -3.35
CA THR A 33 -12.17 -2.71 -4.23
C THR A 33 -10.80 -3.35 -4.43
N ALA A 34 -10.19 -3.85 -3.35
CA ALA A 34 -8.91 -4.53 -3.40
C ALA A 34 -8.94 -5.78 -4.28
N ARG A 35 -9.99 -6.60 -4.14
CA ARG A 35 -10.20 -7.78 -4.98
C ARG A 35 -10.36 -7.38 -6.44
N GLN A 36 -11.13 -6.33 -6.72
CA GLN A 36 -11.31 -5.84 -8.08
C GLN A 36 -9.98 -5.40 -8.70
N SER A 37 -9.15 -4.64 -7.96
CA SER A 37 -7.82 -4.22 -8.43
C SER A 37 -6.90 -5.40 -8.73
N VAL A 38 -6.85 -6.43 -7.86
CA VAL A 38 -6.08 -7.65 -8.13
C VAL A 38 -6.55 -8.34 -9.42
N MET A 39 -7.88 -8.46 -9.62
CA MET A 39 -8.41 -9.14 -10.80
C MET A 39 -8.27 -8.33 -12.09
N THR A 40 -8.28 -7.00 -12.01
CA THR A 40 -7.94 -6.12 -13.13
C THR A 40 -6.50 -6.36 -13.56
N TYR A 41 -5.55 -6.39 -12.62
CA TYR A 41 -4.15 -6.71 -12.89
C TYR A 41 -4.00 -8.08 -13.56
N VAL A 42 -4.64 -9.12 -13.05
CA VAL A 42 -4.60 -10.46 -13.66
C VAL A 42 -5.04 -10.42 -15.13
N ARG A 43 -6.14 -9.72 -15.41
CA ARG A 43 -6.69 -9.64 -16.77
C ARG A 43 -5.77 -8.87 -17.71
N GLU A 44 -5.26 -7.72 -17.26
CA GLU A 44 -4.58 -6.76 -18.14
C GLU A 44 -3.07 -7.04 -18.22
N GLU A 45 -2.43 -7.35 -17.10
CA GLU A 45 -0.97 -7.47 -16.94
C GLU A 45 -0.47 -8.92 -16.93
N CYS A 46 -1.37 -9.90 -16.86
CA CYS A 46 -1.00 -11.32 -16.92
C CYS A 46 -1.59 -12.03 -18.13
N GLU A 47 -2.91 -12.04 -18.27
CA GLU A 47 -3.60 -12.77 -19.34
C GLU A 47 -3.67 -11.96 -20.65
N GLY A 48 -3.72 -10.63 -20.56
CA GLY A 48 -3.84 -9.72 -21.70
C GLY A 48 -2.51 -9.30 -22.34
N THR A 49 -1.38 -9.50 -21.65
CA THR A 49 -0.06 -9.05 -22.11
C THR A 49 0.53 -9.97 -23.19
N PRO A 50 0.77 -9.46 -24.41
CA PRO A 50 1.42 -10.25 -25.45
C PRO A 50 2.82 -10.74 -25.01
N GLY A 51 3.12 -12.02 -25.28
CA GLY A 51 4.43 -12.60 -24.98
C GLY A 51 4.62 -13.13 -23.57
N LYS A 52 3.65 -12.94 -22.66
CA LYS A 52 3.67 -13.64 -21.36
C LYS A 52 3.45 -15.15 -21.53
N PRO A 53 4.09 -15.99 -20.69
CA PRO A 53 3.86 -17.43 -20.74
C PRO A 53 2.43 -17.75 -20.33
N ASN A 54 1.85 -18.80 -20.92
CA ASN A 54 0.49 -19.26 -20.61
C ASN A 54 0.48 -20.04 -19.28
N LEU A 55 0.46 -19.31 -18.16
CA LEU A 55 0.38 -19.85 -16.81
C LEU A 55 -1.06 -19.71 -16.26
N PRO A 56 -1.44 -20.47 -15.22
CA PRO A 56 -2.78 -20.38 -14.64
C PRO A 56 -2.96 -19.15 -13.73
N TYR A 57 -2.67 -17.95 -14.24
CA TYR A 57 -2.60 -16.70 -13.47
C TYR A 57 -3.82 -16.47 -12.59
N ARG A 58 -5.01 -16.43 -13.19
CA ARG A 58 -6.28 -16.24 -12.48
C ARG A 58 -6.49 -17.22 -11.34
N LYS A 59 -6.33 -18.52 -11.61
CA LYS A 59 -6.49 -19.57 -10.60
C LYS A 59 -5.48 -19.40 -9.45
N THR A 60 -4.23 -19.05 -9.76
CA THR A 60 -3.21 -18.82 -8.73
C THR A 60 -3.52 -17.57 -7.90
N PHE A 61 -3.92 -16.44 -8.51
CA PHE A 61 -4.30 -15.25 -7.76
C PHE A 61 -5.56 -15.44 -6.93
N GLU A 62 -6.56 -16.18 -7.40
CA GLU A 62 -7.76 -16.53 -6.62
C GLU A 62 -7.42 -17.37 -5.38
N ARG A 63 -6.51 -18.34 -5.52
CA ARG A 63 -5.96 -19.09 -4.38
C ARG A 63 -5.18 -18.17 -3.44
N ALA A 64 -4.31 -17.32 -3.97
CA ALA A 64 -3.51 -16.39 -3.16
C ALA A 64 -4.41 -15.45 -2.35
N MET A 65 -5.42 -14.84 -2.98
CA MET A 65 -6.44 -14.01 -2.33
C MET A 65 -7.24 -14.76 -1.24
N SER A 66 -7.36 -16.08 -1.33
CA SER A 66 -8.01 -16.90 -0.30
C SER A 66 -7.09 -17.18 0.91
N GLY A 67 -5.80 -16.80 0.80
CA GLY A 67 -4.75 -17.01 1.79
C GLY A 67 -3.97 -18.32 1.65
N ASP A 68 -4.02 -18.95 0.47
CA ASP A 68 -3.20 -20.12 0.16
C ASP A 68 -1.71 -19.74 0.11
N ALA A 69 -0.91 -20.29 1.01
CA ALA A 69 0.50 -19.92 1.20
C ALA A 69 1.38 -20.25 -0.03
N ASP A 70 1.10 -21.36 -0.74
CA ASP A 70 1.88 -21.74 -1.92
C ASP A 70 1.56 -20.82 -3.10
N ALA A 71 0.29 -20.43 -3.24
CA ALA A 71 -0.13 -19.46 -4.23
C ALA A 71 0.44 -18.07 -3.93
N LEU A 72 0.44 -17.63 -2.66
CA LEU A 72 1.10 -16.39 -2.24
C LEU A 72 2.61 -16.43 -2.54
N ASN A 73 3.28 -17.51 -2.17
CA ASN A 73 4.70 -17.69 -2.47
C ASN A 73 4.97 -17.64 -3.97
N THR A 74 4.09 -18.22 -4.79
CA THR A 74 4.19 -18.17 -6.26
C THR A 74 4.05 -16.74 -6.76
N VAL A 75 3.00 -16.04 -6.34
CA VAL A 75 2.68 -14.67 -6.78
C VAL A 75 3.75 -13.67 -6.37
N PHE A 76 4.35 -13.76 -5.17
CA PHE A 76 5.38 -12.81 -4.72
C PHE A 76 6.79 -13.10 -5.25
N ARG A 77 7.06 -14.28 -5.82
CA ARG A 77 8.44 -14.70 -6.15
C ARG A 77 8.66 -15.12 -7.58
N ASN A 78 7.63 -15.54 -8.29
CA ASN A 78 7.75 -15.91 -9.69
C ASN A 78 7.54 -14.66 -10.54
N THR A 79 8.61 -14.16 -11.17
CA THR A 79 8.59 -12.94 -11.97
C THR A 79 7.64 -13.01 -13.17
N ASN A 80 7.24 -14.20 -13.62
CA ASN A 80 6.20 -14.33 -14.66
C ASN A 80 4.82 -13.83 -14.18
N TYR A 81 4.58 -13.75 -12.87
CA TYR A 81 3.37 -13.19 -12.28
C TYR A 81 3.45 -11.66 -12.12
N HIS A 82 4.58 -11.04 -12.45
CA HIS A 82 4.82 -9.61 -12.36
C HIS A 82 4.76 -8.99 -13.77
N SER A 83 4.53 -7.69 -13.87
CA SER A 83 4.37 -6.98 -15.16
C SER A 83 5.70 -6.79 -15.89
N GLY A 84 6.83 -7.09 -15.22
CA GLY A 84 8.18 -6.90 -15.75
C GLY A 84 8.71 -5.49 -15.47
N ASP A 85 7.84 -4.50 -15.37
CA ASP A 85 8.08 -3.26 -14.65
C ASP A 85 7.66 -3.39 -13.18
N ASN A 86 8.40 -2.76 -12.27
CA ASN A 86 8.08 -2.85 -10.84
C ASN A 86 6.82 -2.03 -10.48
N GLU A 87 6.42 -1.10 -11.36
CA GLU A 87 5.33 -0.16 -11.10
C GLU A 87 3.96 -0.85 -11.06
N SER A 88 3.55 -1.56 -12.12
CA SER A 88 2.21 -2.16 -12.17
C SER A 88 2.03 -3.31 -11.16
N TRP A 89 3.11 -4.03 -10.84
CA TRP A 89 3.10 -5.08 -9.83
C TRP A 89 2.88 -4.52 -8.42
N ALA A 90 3.51 -3.41 -8.08
CA ALA A 90 3.37 -2.81 -6.76
C ALA A 90 1.93 -2.33 -6.49
N PHE A 91 1.21 -1.87 -7.52
CA PHE A 91 -0.22 -1.57 -7.45
C PHE A 91 -1.10 -2.80 -7.16
N THR A 92 -0.55 -4.01 -7.21
CA THR A 92 -1.26 -5.27 -6.92
C THR A 92 -0.85 -5.89 -5.60
N ALA A 93 0.44 -5.80 -5.23
CA ALA A 93 0.95 -6.35 -3.97
C ALA A 93 0.23 -5.78 -2.74
N TRP A 94 0.00 -4.46 -2.71
CA TRP A 94 -0.69 -3.79 -1.60
C TRP A 94 -2.19 -4.18 -1.49
N PRO A 95 -2.99 -4.15 -2.58
CA PRO A 95 -4.34 -4.71 -2.59
C PRO A 95 -4.40 -6.17 -2.16
N LEU A 96 -3.44 -7.00 -2.57
CA LEU A 96 -3.43 -8.41 -2.23
C LEU A 96 -3.37 -8.63 -0.70
N VAL A 97 -2.62 -7.81 0.04
CA VAL A 97 -2.61 -7.86 1.52
C VAL A 97 -4.02 -7.56 2.10
N HIS A 98 -4.74 -6.59 1.54
CA HIS A 98 -6.09 -6.23 1.98
C HIS A 98 -7.10 -7.36 1.72
N VAL A 99 -6.97 -8.06 0.59
CA VAL A 99 -7.85 -9.18 0.27
C VAL A 99 -7.57 -10.39 1.15
N VAL A 100 -6.30 -10.72 1.36
CA VAL A 100 -5.89 -11.88 2.16
C VAL A 100 -6.24 -11.70 3.64
N GLY A 101 -6.09 -10.47 4.15
CA GLY A 101 -6.28 -10.13 5.54
C GLY A 101 -5.06 -10.46 6.40
N ASP A 102 -4.98 -9.79 7.56
CA ASP A 102 -3.78 -9.78 8.41
C ASP A 102 -3.36 -11.17 8.89
N ASP A 103 -4.28 -11.95 9.45
CA ASP A 103 -3.97 -13.24 10.06
C ASP A 103 -3.36 -14.23 9.06
N LYS A 104 -3.98 -14.34 7.88
CA LYS A 104 -3.54 -15.26 6.82
C LYS A 104 -2.24 -14.78 6.18
N PHE A 105 -2.10 -13.48 5.96
CA PHE A 105 -0.88 -12.92 5.38
C PHE A 105 0.31 -13.08 6.34
N ALA A 106 0.10 -12.81 7.64
CA ALA A 106 1.10 -13.06 8.66
C ALA A 106 1.46 -14.54 8.78
N ALA A 107 0.50 -15.46 8.64
CA ALA A 107 0.76 -16.90 8.61
C ALA A 107 1.66 -17.30 7.42
N TYR A 108 1.44 -16.73 6.24
CA TYR A 108 2.30 -16.91 5.06
C TYR A 108 3.74 -16.41 5.30
N LEU A 109 3.91 -15.28 5.99
CA LEU A 109 5.23 -14.69 6.24
C LEU A 109 6.08 -15.44 7.27
N LYS A 110 5.45 -16.07 8.28
CA LYS A 110 6.15 -16.77 9.38
C LYS A 110 7.22 -17.78 8.90
N PRO A 111 6.94 -18.72 7.97
CA PRO A 111 7.92 -19.71 7.55
C PRO A 111 9.02 -19.17 6.60
N LEU A 112 8.88 -17.93 6.10
CA LEU A 112 9.88 -17.34 5.20
C LEU A 112 11.16 -16.95 5.97
N SER A 113 12.29 -16.85 5.28
CA SER A 113 13.52 -16.23 5.81
C SER A 113 13.40 -14.70 5.88
N ASP A 114 14.23 -14.04 6.68
CA ASP A 114 14.20 -12.58 6.82
C ASP A 114 14.48 -11.85 5.49
N LYS A 115 15.35 -12.41 4.64
CA LYS A 115 15.58 -11.91 3.28
C LYS A 115 14.32 -11.97 2.43
N GLN A 116 13.56 -13.06 2.51
CA GLN A 116 12.30 -13.21 1.77
C GLN A 116 11.20 -12.30 2.33
N VAL A 117 11.11 -12.15 3.64
CA VAL A 117 10.19 -11.20 4.28
C VAL A 117 10.50 -9.76 3.82
N THR A 118 11.78 -9.38 3.80
CA THR A 118 12.23 -8.08 3.29
C THR A 118 11.79 -7.88 1.83
N ALA A 119 12.03 -8.84 0.95
CA ALA A 119 11.64 -8.75 -0.46
C ALA A 119 10.11 -8.62 -0.66
N VAL A 120 9.30 -9.31 0.16
CA VAL A 120 7.83 -9.17 0.13
C VAL A 120 7.43 -7.75 0.55
N PHE A 121 8.01 -7.22 1.63
CA PHE A 121 7.70 -5.87 2.08
C PHE A 121 8.17 -4.77 1.13
N GLU A 122 9.30 -4.95 0.45
CA GLU A 122 9.75 -4.05 -0.60
C GLU A 122 8.69 -3.92 -1.70
N GLN A 123 8.13 -5.05 -2.17
CA GLN A 123 7.06 -5.06 -3.17
C GLN A 123 5.76 -4.39 -2.66
N ILE A 124 5.39 -4.63 -1.40
CA ILE A 124 4.18 -4.05 -0.79
C ILE A 124 4.31 -2.52 -0.63
N PHE A 125 5.46 -2.06 -0.14
CA PHE A 125 5.65 -0.64 0.21
C PHE A 125 6.14 0.22 -0.96
N TYR A 126 6.56 -0.37 -2.08
CA TYR A 126 6.87 0.37 -3.29
C TYR A 126 5.69 1.27 -3.73
N CYS A 127 4.47 0.72 -3.86
CA CYS A 127 3.24 1.52 -4.07
C CYS A 127 2.55 1.94 -2.76
N GLY A 128 2.86 1.32 -1.62
CA GLY A 128 2.51 1.91 -0.32
C GLY A 128 3.00 3.36 -0.20
N GLY A 129 4.12 3.68 -0.86
CA GLY A 129 4.65 5.03 -1.04
C GLY A 129 3.71 6.03 -1.71
N ASP A 130 2.67 5.60 -2.43
CA ASP A 130 1.61 6.45 -3.01
C ASP A 130 0.61 6.94 -1.96
N TYR A 131 0.55 6.24 -0.82
CA TYR A 131 -0.25 6.61 0.35
C TYR A 131 0.64 6.92 1.56
N PRO A 132 1.68 7.75 1.41
CA PRO A 132 2.72 7.90 2.42
C PRO A 132 2.12 8.43 3.72
N CYS A 133 1.07 9.25 3.64
CA CYS A 133 0.44 9.84 4.83
C CYS A 133 -0.54 8.93 5.53
N ALA A 134 -1.14 7.98 4.83
CA ALA A 134 -1.85 6.90 5.52
C ALA A 134 -0.86 6.05 6.32
N ILE A 135 0.28 5.69 5.72
CA ILE A 135 1.30 4.88 6.38
C ILE A 135 1.97 5.64 7.53
N SER A 136 2.33 6.91 7.36
CA SER A 136 2.91 7.75 8.43
C SER A 136 1.97 7.89 9.62
N ASN A 137 0.67 8.00 9.35
CA ASN A 137 -0.36 8.05 10.37
C ASN A 137 -0.64 6.69 11.00
N GLY A 138 0.11 5.62 10.67
CA GLY A 138 0.00 4.30 11.30
C GLY A 138 -1.09 3.40 10.72
N TYR A 139 -1.60 3.68 9.51
CA TYR A 139 -2.65 2.87 8.86
C TYR A 139 -2.30 1.38 8.83
N PHE A 140 -1.09 1.04 8.37
CA PHE A 140 -0.68 -0.35 8.21
C PHE A 140 -0.64 -1.09 9.55
N ALA A 141 -0.12 -0.44 10.61
CA ALA A 141 -0.06 -1.04 11.94
C ALA A 141 -1.43 -1.20 12.60
N ARG A 142 -2.41 -0.34 12.27
CA ARG A 142 -3.79 -0.46 12.78
C ARG A 142 -4.59 -1.55 12.07
N ASN A 143 -4.50 -1.64 10.74
CA ASN A 143 -5.31 -2.55 9.94
C ASN A 143 -4.67 -3.93 9.78
N PHE A 144 -3.35 -4.02 9.87
CA PHE A 144 -2.59 -5.28 9.73
C PHE A 144 -1.59 -5.47 10.88
N PRO A 145 -2.04 -5.50 12.15
CA PRO A 145 -1.14 -5.51 13.31
C PRO A 145 -0.17 -6.70 13.35
N GLN A 146 -0.57 -7.91 12.93
CA GLN A 146 0.31 -9.08 12.92
C GLN A 146 1.39 -8.94 11.84
N THR A 147 0.99 -8.54 10.64
CA THR A 147 1.89 -8.31 9.51
C THR A 147 2.85 -7.16 9.80
N ALA A 148 2.37 -6.08 10.41
CA ALA A 148 3.21 -4.95 10.84
C ALA A 148 4.23 -5.34 11.92
N ARG A 149 3.91 -6.26 12.82
CA ARG A 149 4.91 -6.80 13.77
C ARG A 149 6.01 -7.58 13.05
N LEU A 150 5.67 -8.40 12.06
CA LEU A 150 6.66 -9.13 11.27
C LEU A 150 7.54 -8.19 10.44
N TYR A 151 6.96 -7.13 9.86
CA TYR A 151 7.73 -6.06 9.22
C TYR A 151 8.79 -5.47 10.16
N LYS A 152 8.37 -4.98 11.32
CA LYS A 152 9.27 -4.34 12.29
C LYS A 152 10.37 -5.26 12.81
N SER A 153 10.05 -6.53 13.03
CA SER A 153 10.98 -7.49 13.65
C SER A 153 11.88 -8.22 12.65
N ARG A 154 11.51 -8.30 11.36
CA ARG A 154 12.18 -9.19 10.39
C ARG A 154 12.59 -8.51 9.08
N ALA A 155 11.95 -7.42 8.68
CA ALA A 155 12.42 -6.68 7.51
C ALA A 155 13.76 -6.00 7.82
N SER A 156 14.65 -5.90 6.84
CA SER A 156 15.96 -5.26 7.04
C SER A 156 15.81 -3.82 7.56
N SER A 157 16.73 -3.40 8.43
CA SER A 157 16.77 -2.01 8.94
C SER A 157 16.87 -0.98 7.82
N ASP A 158 17.57 -1.33 6.74
CA ASP A 158 17.77 -0.46 5.58
C ASP A 158 16.46 -0.24 4.81
N LEU A 159 15.66 -1.31 4.63
CA LEU A 159 14.33 -1.19 4.03
C LEU A 159 13.42 -0.34 4.94
N GLN A 160 13.43 -0.62 6.24
CA GLN A 160 12.63 0.14 7.20
C GLN A 160 12.98 1.63 7.19
N LYS A 161 14.28 1.96 7.16
CA LYS A 161 14.77 3.33 7.05
C LYS A 161 14.34 3.98 5.74
N THR A 162 14.56 3.31 4.61
CA THR A 162 14.19 3.80 3.27
C THR A 162 12.70 4.14 3.19
N ILE A 163 11.84 3.24 3.67
CA ILE A 163 10.39 3.44 3.68
C ILE A 163 10.02 4.63 4.58
N ASN A 164 10.58 4.71 5.79
CA ASN A 164 10.29 5.81 6.71
C ASN A 164 10.76 7.17 6.16
N ASP A 165 11.94 7.22 5.55
CA ASP A 165 12.48 8.43 4.94
C ASP A 165 11.59 8.90 3.77
N ALA A 166 11.17 7.99 2.88
CA ALA A 166 10.27 8.29 1.77
C ALA A 166 8.89 8.78 2.24
N ILE A 167 8.32 8.11 3.24
CA ILE A 167 7.05 8.49 3.87
C ILE A 167 7.12 9.91 4.45
N ASN A 168 8.18 10.21 5.20
CA ASN A 168 8.35 11.51 5.84
C ASN A 168 8.53 12.64 4.81
N ALA A 169 9.33 12.39 3.76
CA ALA A 169 9.56 13.35 2.69
C ALA A 169 8.26 13.70 1.94
N ASN A 170 7.49 12.68 1.54
CA ASN A 170 6.27 12.89 0.75
C ASN A 170 5.12 13.52 1.57
N CYS A 171 5.06 13.26 2.88
CA CYS A 171 4.05 13.90 3.73
C CYS A 171 4.36 15.34 4.10
N ALA A 172 5.64 15.70 4.20
CA ALA A 172 6.03 17.08 4.43
C ALA A 172 5.65 18.00 3.25
N GLN A 173 5.74 17.49 2.02
CA GLN A 173 5.40 18.25 0.80
C GLN A 173 3.89 18.51 0.61
N ARG A 174 3.03 17.77 1.30
CA ARG A 174 1.56 17.88 1.18
C ARG A 174 0.90 18.68 2.31
N ARG A 175 1.69 19.25 3.22
CA ARG A 175 1.25 20.14 4.30
C ARG A 175 1.51 21.58 3.94
#